data_AF-A0A821Z925-F1
#
_entry.id   AF-A0A821Z925-F1
#
_cell.length_a   1.000
_cell.length_b   1.000
_cell.length_c   1.000
_cell.angle_alpha   90.00
_cell.angle_beta   90.00
_cell.angle_gamma   90.00
#
_symmetry.space_group_name_H-M   'P 1'
#
loop_
_entity.id
_entity.type
_entity.pdbx_description
1 polymer ?
#
loop_
_entity_poly.entity_id
_entity_poly.type
_entity_poly.pdbx_seq_one_letter_code
_entity_poly.pdbx_strand_id
1 'polypeptide(L)'
;ADQQQATPIVDLDINNDPKPFFVNASVTLDQHIQAQTSNLPRYLATLFSLDSNSVEIGQKAKACALAAAWCRHDHKLANNL
;
A
#
# COMPACT_ATOMS: atom_id res chain seq x y z
N ALA A 1 12.75 -0.13 30.60
CA ALA A 1 11.71 -1.00 30.02
C ALA A 1 11.28 -0.38 28.71
N ASP A 2 11.98 -0.73 27.62
CA ASP A 2 11.68 -0.24 26.29
C ASP A 2 10.82 -1.30 25.60
N GLN A 3 9.50 -1.15 25.70
CA GLN A 3 8.58 -2.02 25.00
C GLN A 3 8.60 -1.61 23.52
N GLN A 4 9.54 -2.17 22.77
CA GLN A 4 9.42 -2.30 21.32
C GLN A 4 8.18 -3.15 21.05
N GLN A 5 7.03 -2.50 20.90
CA GLN A 5 5.82 -3.14 20.39
C GLN A 5 6.14 -3.62 18.98
N ALA A 6 6.43 -4.92 18.86
CA ALA A 6 6.41 -5.62 17.60
C ALA A 6 5.02 -5.42 17.01
N THR A 7 4.89 -4.49 16.06
CA THR A 7 3.69 -4.36 15.25
C THR A 7 3.36 -5.75 14.71
N PRO A 8 2.15 -6.28 14.94
CA PRO A 8 1.80 -7.59 14.43
C PRO A 8 2.11 -7.57 12.93
N ILE A 9 2.94 -8.50 12.48
CA ILE A 9 3.23 -8.68 11.07
C ILE A 9 1.91 -9.14 10.48
N VAL A 10 1.08 -8.19 10.03
CA VAL A 10 -0.15 -8.52 9.33
C VAL A 10 0.33 -9.15 8.03
N ASP A 11 0.08 -10.45 7.89
CA ASP A 11 0.31 -11.18 6.65
C ASP A 11 -0.69 -10.62 5.63
N LEU A 12 -0.23 -9.60 4.91
CA LEU A 12 -1.02 -8.86 3.93
C LEU A 12 -0.72 -9.47 2.57
N ASP A 13 -1.69 -10.20 2.03
CA ASP A 13 -1.59 -10.76 0.69
C ASP A 13 -2.43 -9.95 -0.30
N ILE A 14 -1.75 -9.28 -1.22
CA ILE A 14 -2.37 -8.51 -2.30
C ILE A 14 -3.27 -9.37 -3.19
N ASN A 15 -3.05 -10.69 -3.25
CA ASN A 15 -3.85 -11.63 -4.03
C ASN A 15 -5.14 -12.03 -3.33
N ASN A 16 -5.19 -11.95 -2.00
CA ASN A 16 -6.32 -12.42 -1.23
C ASN A 16 -7.23 -11.25 -0.82
N ASP A 17 -6.70 -10.30 -0.03
CA ASP A 17 -7.41 -9.08 0.34
C ASP A 17 -6.50 -7.84 0.23
N PRO A 18 -6.65 -7.03 -0.84
CA PRO A 18 -5.82 -5.86 -1.07
C PRO A 18 -6.29 -4.61 -0.31
N LYS A 19 -7.51 -4.60 0.26
CA LYS A 19 -8.06 -3.45 1.00
C LYS A 19 -7.23 -3.03 2.21
N PRO A 20 -6.76 -3.94 3.10
CA PRO A 20 -6.03 -3.56 4.29
C PRO A 20 -4.75 -2.77 4.02
N PHE A 21 -4.14 -2.86 2.83
CA PHE A 21 -3.01 -1.99 2.45
C PHE A 21 -3.35 -0.50 2.45
N PHE A 22 -4.62 -0.14 2.26
CA PHE A 22 -5.05 1.25 2.06
C PHE A 22 -5.84 1.80 3.25
N VAL A 23 -6.55 0.92 3.97
CA VAL A 23 -7.38 1.29 5.13
C VAL A 23 -6.67 1.09 6.48
N ASN A 24 -5.64 0.24 6.55
CA ASN A 24 -4.93 -0.02 7.80
C ASN A 24 -3.74 0.94 7.96
N ALA A 25 -3.71 1.68 9.07
CA ALA A 25 -2.63 2.62 9.37
C ALA A 25 -1.28 1.95 9.73
N SER A 26 -1.32 0.66 10.05
CA SER A 26 -0.15 -0.13 10.47
C SER A 26 0.67 -0.68 9.31
N VAL A 27 0.24 -0.49 8.06
CA VAL A 27 0.99 -0.97 6.88
C VAL A 27 2.25 -0.14 6.68
N THR A 28 3.36 -0.82 6.40
CA THR A 28 4.69 -0.20 6.22
C THR A 28 5.03 -0.01 4.75
N LEU A 29 5.97 0.90 4.46
CA LEU A 29 6.44 1.17 3.10
C LEU A 29 6.93 -0.10 2.38
N ASP A 30 7.68 -0.96 3.07
CA ASP A 30 8.16 -2.22 2.51
C ASP A 30 7.02 -3.15 2.06
N GLN A 31 5.93 -3.21 2.83
CA GLN A 31 4.75 -3.99 2.46
C GLN A 31 4.07 -3.41 1.20
N HIS A 32 4.04 -2.09 1.06
CA HIS A 32 3.56 -1.45 -0.17
C HIS A 32 4.46 -1.75 -1.37
N ILE A 33 5.79 -1.71 -1.19
CA ILE A 33 6.77 -2.06 -2.22
C ILE A 33 6.59 -3.51 -2.65
N GLN A 34 6.48 -4.44 -1.70
CA GLN A 34 6.26 -5.85 -1.99
C GLN A 34 4.92 -6.08 -2.69
N ALA A 35 3.83 -5.47 -2.22
CA ALA A 35 2.52 -5.63 -2.84
C ALA A 35 2.50 -5.13 -4.29
N GLN A 36 3.10 -3.96 -4.56
CA GLN A 36 3.24 -3.44 -5.90
C GLN A 36 4.14 -4.34 -6.77
N THR A 37 5.21 -4.89 -6.22
CA THR A 37 6.15 -5.78 -6.95
C THR A 37 5.52 -7.12 -7.26
N SER A 38 4.82 -7.72 -6.30
CA SER A 38 4.14 -9.00 -6.43
C SER A 38 2.95 -8.92 -7.39
N ASN A 39 2.10 -7.90 -7.27
CA ASN A 39 0.95 -7.74 -8.15
C ASN A 39 0.50 -6.28 -8.31
N LEU A 40 1.26 -5.54 -9.13
CA LEU A 40 0.97 -4.16 -9.51
C LEU A 40 -0.47 -3.93 -10.04
N PRO A 41 -1.00 -4.71 -11.01
CA PRO A 41 -2.30 -4.41 -11.59
C PRO A 41 -3.43 -4.52 -10.55
N ARG A 42 -3.35 -5.49 -9.63
CA ARG A 42 -4.34 -5.65 -8.56
C ARG A 42 -4.22 -4.57 -7.50
N TYR A 43 -2.99 -4.15 -7.18
CA TYR A 43 -2.73 -3.03 -6.28
C TYR A 43 -3.37 -1.74 -6.79
N LEU A 44 -3.13 -1.40 -8.05
CA LEU A 44 -3.71 -0.21 -8.68
C LEU A 44 -5.22 -0.34 -8.84
N ALA A 45 -5.73 -1.49 -9.30
CA ALA A 45 -7.16 -1.71 -9.41
C ALA A 45 -7.87 -1.50 -8.07
N THR A 46 -7.24 -1.91 -6.96
CA THR A 46 -7.78 -1.70 -5.62
C THR A 46 -7.74 -0.22 -5.23
N LEU A 47 -6.61 0.46 -5.44
CA LEU A 47 -6.48 1.89 -5.18
C LEU A 47 -7.54 2.71 -5.96
N PHE A 48 -7.64 2.48 -7.27
CA PHE A 48 -8.64 3.14 -8.12
C PHE A 48 -10.07 2.78 -7.74
N SER A 49 -10.32 1.52 -7.34
CA SER A 49 -11.65 1.12 -6.86
C SER A 49 -12.00 1.81 -5.56
N LEU A 50 -11.07 1.92 -4.61
CA LEU A 50 -11.29 2.60 -3.34
C LEU A 50 -11.53 4.10 -3.55
N ASP A 51 -10.75 4.74 -4.43
CA ASP A 51 -10.93 6.13 -4.82
C ASP A 51 -12.30 6.36 -5.50
N SER A 52 -12.65 5.50 -6.47
CA SER A 52 -13.96 5.55 -7.16
C SER A 52 -15.15 5.32 -6.23
N ASN A 53 -14.98 4.49 -5.20
CA ASN A 53 -16.02 4.24 -4.19
C ASN A 53 -16.00 5.27 -3.05
N SER A 54 -15.20 6.34 -3.15
CA SER A 54 -15.05 7.36 -2.10
C SER A 54 -14.69 6.79 -0.72
N VAL A 55 -13.97 5.67 -0.70
CA VAL A 55 -13.45 5.08 0.54
C VAL A 55 -12.26 5.91 0.97
N GLU A 56 -12.27 6.40 2.22
CA GLU A 56 -11.13 7.14 2.76
C GLU A 56 -9.88 6.24 2.81
N ILE A 57 -8.96 6.52 1.90
CA ILE A 57 -7.62 5.95 1.92
C ILE A 57 -6.76 6.83 2.82
N GLY A 58 -6.13 6.24 3.84
CA GLY A 58 -5.26 6.98 4.74
C GLY A 58 -4.16 7.70 3.97
N GLN A 59 -3.93 8.99 4.25
CA GLN A 59 -2.89 9.76 3.54
C GLN A 59 -1.50 9.13 3.64
N LYS A 60 -1.20 8.48 4.77
CA LYS A 60 0.02 7.68 4.95
C LYS A 60 0.11 6.55 3.92
N ALA A 61 -0.97 5.83 3.66
CA ALA A 61 -1.00 4.76 2.66
C ALA A 61 -0.80 5.29 1.24
N LYS A 62 -1.37 6.46 0.89
CA LYS A 62 -1.11 7.13 -0.39
C LYS A 62 0.37 7.53 -0.53
N ALA A 63 0.94 8.15 0.51
CA ALA A 63 2.36 8.52 0.53
C ALA A 63 3.28 7.29 0.42
N CYS A 64 2.95 6.20 1.11
CA CYS A 64 3.68 4.94 0.98
C CYS A 64 3.52 4.31 -0.41
N ALA A 65 2.33 4.34 -1.00
CA ALA A 65 2.09 3.86 -2.36
C ALA A 65 2.93 4.63 -3.39
N LEU A 66 2.97 5.96 -3.25
CA LEU A 66 3.79 6.83 -4.09
C LEU A 66 5.28 6.52 -3.89
N ALA A 67 5.77 6.52 -2.66
CA ALA A 67 7.16 6.22 -2.35
C ALA A 67 7.58 4.83 -2.84
N ALA A 68 6.68 3.84 -2.79
CA ALA A 68 6.92 2.51 -3.34
C ALA A 68 7.07 2.53 -4.86
N ALA A 69 6.25 3.30 -5.58
CA ALA A 69 6.38 3.48 -7.03
C ALA A 69 7.70 4.17 -7.41
N TRP A 70 8.11 5.19 -6.63
CA TRP A 70 9.42 5.84 -6.78
C TRP A 70 10.58 4.88 -6.52
N CYS A 71 10.50 4.05 -5.48
CA CYS A 71 11.53 3.07 -5.15
C CYS A 71 11.73 2.01 -6.25
N ARG A 72 10.70 1.74 -7.05
CA ARG A 72 10.75 0.82 -8.19
C ARG A 72 11.28 1.45 -9.48
N HIS A 73 11.69 2.72 -9.44
CA HIS A 73 12.02 3.52 -10.62
C HIS A 73 10.88 3.60 -11.64
N ASP A 74 9.63 3.35 -11.23
CA ASP A 74 8.46 3.43 -12.10
C ASP A 74 7.88 4.84 -12.04
N HIS A 75 8.61 5.78 -12.65
CA HIS A 75 8.29 7.21 -12.59
C HIS A 75 6.96 7.52 -13.30
N LYS A 76 6.58 6.72 -14.30
CA LYS A 76 5.29 6.84 -14.96
C LYS A 76 4.16 6.52 -14.02
N LEU A 77 4.28 5.45 -13.23
CA LEU A 77 3.28 5.08 -12.27
C LEU A 77 3.20 6.10 -11.13
N ALA A 78 4.34 6.53 -10.62
CA ALA A 78 4.41 7.52 -9.55
C ALA A 78 3.76 8.86 -9.92
N ASN A 79 3.83 9.28 -11.19
CA ASN A 79 3.22 10.53 -11.64
C ASN A 79 1.70 10.43 -11.93
N ASN A 80 1.15 9.22 -11.94
CA ASN A 80 -0.28 8.94 -12.16
C ASN A 80 -1.00 8.48 -10.86
N LEU A 81 -0.30 8.52 -9.73
CA LEU A 81 -0.75 8.11 -8.40
C LEU A 81 -1.08 9.35 -7.55
#